data_AF-A0A924K6X2-F1
#
_entry.id   AF-A0A924K6X2-F1
#
_cell.length_a   1.000
_cell.length_b   1.000
_cell.length_c   1.000
_cell.angle_alpha   90.00
_cell.angle_beta   90.00
_cell.angle_gamma   90.00
#
_symmetry.space_group_name_H-M   'P 1'
#
loop_
_entity.id
_entity.type
_entity.pdbx_description
1 polymer ?
#
loop_
_entity_poly.entity_id
_entity_poly.type
_entity_poly.pdbx_seq_one_letter_code
_entity_poly.pdbx_strand_id
1 'polypeptide(L)'
;MMTPFQNATAWIDAENAQDPNSEIYQSNSYPKELLYSNRMYKRLMDFYPNASEEIQIASKAQHICRWKIPRESYPMDRVGYLKWREDLKKFHAQTTAEILAKAGYSQIFIDRVSFLIEKKLLKKDAETQLLEDVICLVFLEFYFDDFAQKHDQEKMKNIILKTWHKMSENGHQEALKINFSEANLQLIKEALRM
;
A
#
# COMPACT_ATOMS: atom_id res chain seq x y z
N MET A 1 14.78 -25.70 7.69
CA MET A 1 15.11 -24.28 7.89
C MET A 1 14.23 -23.46 6.97
N MET A 2 13.67 -22.35 7.46
CA MET A 2 12.92 -21.41 6.61
C MET A 2 13.88 -20.69 5.66
N THR A 3 13.41 -20.38 4.45
CA THR A 3 14.17 -19.54 3.50
C THR A 3 14.27 -18.09 4.01
N PRO A 4 15.23 -17.28 3.51
CA PRO A 4 15.26 -15.84 3.80
C PRO A 4 13.91 -15.15 3.58
N PHE A 5 13.20 -15.50 2.50
CA PHE A 5 11.89 -14.96 2.18
C PHE A 5 10.83 -15.30 3.23
N GLN A 6 10.77 -16.57 3.65
CA GLN A 6 9.82 -17.02 4.68
C GLN A 6 10.11 -16.33 6.02
N ASN A 7 11.38 -16.14 6.38
CA ASN A 7 11.74 -15.41 7.59
C ASN A 7 11.33 -13.94 7.52
N ALA A 8 11.68 -13.25 6.42
CA ALA A 8 11.38 -11.83 6.25
C ALA A 8 9.88 -11.54 6.28
N THR A 9 9.09 -12.29 5.51
CA THR A 9 7.63 -12.12 5.47
C THR A 9 6.98 -12.43 6.82
N ALA A 10 7.38 -13.51 7.50
CA ALA A 10 6.87 -13.84 8.83
C ALA A 10 7.22 -12.76 9.88
N TRP A 11 8.42 -12.16 9.80
CA TRP A 11 8.80 -11.08 10.72
C TRP A 11 8.10 -9.76 10.42
N ILE A 12 7.86 -9.42 9.14
CA ILE A 12 7.03 -8.28 8.75
C ILE A 12 5.61 -8.44 9.32
N ASP A 13 5.02 -9.63 9.16
CA ASP A 13 3.69 -9.91 9.69
C ASP A 13 3.67 -9.88 11.22
N ALA A 14 4.72 -10.37 11.89
CA ALA A 14 4.83 -10.29 13.35
C ALA A 14 4.95 -8.84 13.87
N GLU A 15 5.66 -7.96 13.17
CA GLU A 15 5.71 -6.53 13.49
C GLU A 15 4.34 -5.86 13.30
N ASN A 16 3.65 -6.16 12.19
CA ASN A 16 2.33 -5.61 11.91
C ASN A 16 1.23 -6.17 12.82
N ALA A 17 1.38 -7.40 13.32
CA ALA A 17 0.46 -8.02 14.28
C ALA A 17 0.44 -7.29 15.64
N GLN A 18 1.46 -6.49 15.94
CA GLN A 18 1.53 -5.67 17.16
C GLN A 18 0.73 -4.37 17.06
N ASP A 19 0.10 -4.07 15.91
CA ASP A 19 -0.77 -2.90 15.77
C ASP A 19 -1.93 -2.96 16.77
N PRO A 20 -2.05 -1.99 17.70
CA PRO A 20 -3.13 -1.98 18.69
C PRO A 20 -4.49 -1.65 18.07
N ASN A 21 -4.51 -1.14 16.82
CA ASN A 21 -5.73 -0.83 16.11
C ASN A 21 -6.22 -2.07 15.35
N SER A 22 -7.54 -2.28 15.35
CA SER A 22 -8.15 -3.40 14.65
C SER A 22 -9.15 -2.97 13.57
N GLU A 23 -9.27 -3.77 12.52
CA GLU A 23 -10.33 -3.68 11.51
C GLU A 23 -11.13 -4.99 11.47
N ILE A 24 -12.45 -4.88 11.27
CA ILE A 24 -13.31 -6.05 11.06
C ILE A 24 -13.34 -6.35 9.57
N TYR A 25 -13.04 -7.60 9.20
CA TYR A 25 -13.14 -8.09 7.83
C TYR A 25 -13.69 -9.51 7.83
N GLN A 26 -14.74 -9.77 7.04
CA GLN A 26 -15.42 -11.06 6.99
C GLN A 26 -15.76 -11.61 8.39
N SER A 27 -16.32 -10.74 9.25
CA SER A 27 -16.72 -11.04 10.64
C SER A 27 -15.57 -11.38 11.61
N ASN A 28 -14.31 -11.22 11.20
CA ASN A 28 -13.15 -11.41 12.07
C ASN A 28 -12.44 -10.07 12.33
N SER A 29 -11.89 -9.92 13.53
CA SER A 29 -11.07 -8.75 13.89
C SER A 29 -9.60 -9.03 13.59
N TYR A 30 -8.93 -8.10 12.91
CA TYR A 30 -7.51 -8.20 12.57
C TYR A 30 -6.76 -6.94 12.99
N PRO A 31 -5.48 -7.04 13.41
CA PRO A 31 -4.60 -5.88 13.49
C PRO A 31 -4.58 -5.16 12.14
N LYS A 32 -4.82 -3.86 12.15
CA LYS A 32 -5.10 -3.06 10.95
C LYS A 32 -3.97 -3.12 9.93
N GLU A 33 -2.73 -2.87 10.34
CA GLU A 33 -1.60 -2.92 9.41
C GLU A 33 -1.26 -4.36 8.95
N LEU A 34 -1.57 -5.40 9.74
CA LEU A 34 -1.41 -6.81 9.31
C LEU A 34 -2.42 -7.16 8.21
N LEU A 35 -3.67 -6.75 8.38
CA LEU A 35 -4.70 -6.93 7.36
C LEU A 35 -4.33 -6.22 6.06
N TYR A 36 -3.82 -4.99 6.16
CA TYR A 36 -3.34 -4.24 4.99
C TYR A 36 -2.18 -4.96 4.28
N SER A 37 -1.15 -5.41 5.02
CA SER A 37 -0.03 -6.22 4.47
C SER A 37 -0.53 -7.45 3.69
N ASN A 38 -1.55 -8.13 4.22
CA ASN A 38 -2.14 -9.31 3.58
C ASN A 38 -2.91 -8.96 2.31
N ARG A 39 -3.71 -7.89 2.32
CA ARG A 39 -4.39 -7.38 1.13
C ARG A 39 -3.41 -6.97 0.03
N MET A 40 -2.33 -6.27 0.40
CA MET A 40 -1.27 -5.82 -0.52
C MET A 40 -0.64 -6.99 -1.28
N TYR A 41 -0.18 -8.01 -0.57
CA TYR A 41 0.45 -9.16 -1.23
C TYR A 41 -0.52 -10.01 -2.02
N LYS A 42 -1.72 -10.26 -1.48
CA LYS A 42 -2.73 -11.00 -2.22
C LYS A 42 -3.04 -10.29 -3.53
N ARG A 43 -3.27 -8.96 -3.50
CA ARG A 43 -3.51 -8.16 -4.69
C ARG A 43 -2.35 -8.22 -5.68
N LEU A 44 -1.10 -8.12 -5.20
CA LEU A 44 0.09 -8.25 -6.04
C LEU A 44 0.12 -9.60 -6.76
N MET A 45 -0.09 -10.70 -6.05
CA MET A 45 -0.02 -12.04 -6.64
C MET A 45 -1.18 -12.33 -7.59
N ASP A 46 -2.37 -11.78 -7.33
CA ASP A 46 -3.50 -11.86 -8.25
C ASP A 46 -3.27 -11.01 -9.51
N PHE A 47 -2.65 -9.84 -9.39
CA PHE A 47 -2.41 -8.90 -10.50
C PHE A 47 -1.18 -9.24 -11.34
N TYR A 48 -0.10 -9.71 -10.71
CA TYR A 48 1.18 -9.99 -11.35
C TYR A 48 1.83 -11.24 -10.70
N PRO A 49 1.39 -12.47 -11.06
CA PRO A 49 1.81 -13.70 -10.39
C PRO A 49 3.32 -14.01 -10.46
N ASN A 50 4.02 -13.45 -11.45
CA ASN A 50 5.46 -13.63 -11.65
C ASN A 50 6.29 -12.49 -11.02
N ALA A 51 5.75 -11.82 -10.00
CA ALA A 51 6.41 -10.73 -9.28
C ALA A 51 7.75 -11.19 -8.70
N SER A 52 8.76 -10.32 -8.77
CA SER A 52 10.04 -10.55 -8.11
C SER A 52 9.87 -10.68 -6.59
N GLU A 53 10.87 -11.24 -5.93
CA GLU A 53 10.84 -11.36 -4.47
C GLU A 53 10.94 -9.98 -3.80
N GLU A 54 11.68 -9.05 -4.41
CA GLU A 54 11.85 -7.68 -3.95
C GLU A 54 10.51 -6.94 -3.86
N ILE A 55 9.69 -6.98 -4.90
CA ILE A 55 8.39 -6.29 -4.89
C ILE A 55 7.36 -7.04 -4.03
N GLN A 56 7.46 -8.37 -3.92
CA GLN A 56 6.65 -9.13 -2.97
C GLN A 56 6.89 -8.67 -1.53
N ILE A 57 8.14 -8.52 -1.13
CA ILE A 57 8.52 -8.00 0.20
C ILE A 57 8.12 -6.53 0.34
N ALA A 58 8.40 -5.68 -0.66
CA ALA A 58 8.02 -4.27 -0.61
C ALA A 58 6.50 -4.07 -0.47
N SER A 59 5.70 -4.90 -1.15
CA SER A 59 4.25 -4.92 -1.03
C SER A 59 3.80 -5.31 0.38
N LYS A 60 4.40 -6.35 0.96
CA LYS A 60 4.18 -6.79 2.35
C LYS A 60 4.50 -5.69 3.36
N ALA A 61 5.61 -4.99 3.15
CA ALA A 61 6.12 -4.00 4.07
C ALA A 61 5.67 -2.55 3.77
N GLN A 62 4.78 -2.35 2.80
CA GLN A 62 4.40 -1.02 2.29
C GLN A 62 4.03 -0.02 3.40
N HIS A 63 3.35 -0.48 4.45
CA HIS A 63 2.99 0.29 5.65
C HIS A 63 3.46 -0.38 6.95
N ILE A 64 4.59 -1.09 6.93
CA ILE A 64 5.07 -1.80 8.12
C ILE A 64 5.15 -0.88 9.34
N CYS A 65 4.55 -1.30 10.47
CA CYS A 65 4.56 -0.55 11.73
C CYS A 65 4.02 0.89 11.65
N ARG A 66 3.22 1.23 10.63
CA ARG A 66 2.75 2.61 10.40
C ARG A 66 2.03 3.25 11.58
N TRP A 67 1.34 2.45 12.40
CA TRP A 67 0.68 2.90 13.63
C TRP A 67 1.65 3.56 14.64
N LYS A 68 2.95 3.27 14.60
CA LYS A 68 3.98 3.87 15.47
C LYS A 68 4.20 5.37 15.18
N ILE A 69 3.81 5.85 13.99
CA ILE A 69 3.92 7.27 13.60
C ILE A 69 2.53 7.76 13.18
N PRO A 70 1.64 8.09 14.12
CA PRO A 70 0.25 8.42 13.82
C PRO A 70 0.14 9.81 13.17
N ARG A 71 -0.86 10.01 12.30
CA ARG A 71 -1.06 11.28 11.56
C ARG A 71 -1.20 12.49 12.48
N GLU A 72 -1.80 12.31 13.65
CA GLU A 72 -2.04 13.35 14.65
C GLU A 72 -0.75 13.88 15.33
N SER A 73 0.37 13.16 15.20
CA SER A 73 1.68 13.64 15.67
C SER A 73 2.28 14.76 14.79
N TYR A 74 1.59 15.13 13.70
CA TYR A 74 1.99 16.19 12.76
C TYR A 74 0.86 17.23 12.62
N PRO A 75 1.18 18.51 12.29
CA PRO A 75 0.16 19.54 12.06
C PRO A 75 -0.94 19.09 11.08
N MET A 76 -2.21 19.36 11.38
CA MET A 76 -3.37 18.95 10.57
C MET A 76 -3.60 19.83 9.33
N ASP A 77 -2.51 20.16 8.65
CA ASP A 77 -2.48 20.90 7.40
C ASP A 77 -1.82 20.09 6.27
N ARG A 78 -1.71 20.71 5.09
CA ARG A 78 -1.08 20.08 3.92
C ARG A 78 0.41 19.84 4.10
N VAL A 79 1.14 20.74 4.75
CA VAL A 79 2.60 20.65 4.94
C VAL A 79 2.93 19.54 5.92
N GLY A 80 2.23 19.48 7.05
CA GLY A 80 2.31 18.42 8.04
C GLY A 80 1.96 17.06 7.45
N TYR A 81 0.93 16.96 6.61
CA TYR A 81 0.62 15.73 5.89
C TYR A 81 1.75 15.27 4.96
N LEU A 82 2.34 16.18 4.17
CA LEU A 82 3.43 15.85 3.27
C LEU A 82 4.67 15.39 4.03
N LYS A 83 5.01 16.07 5.14
CA LYS A 83 6.11 15.68 6.01
C LYS A 83 5.89 14.30 6.62
N TRP A 84 4.72 14.08 7.21
CA TRP A 84 4.35 12.78 7.80
C TRP A 84 4.49 11.63 6.81
N ARG A 85 4.01 11.81 5.56
CA ARG A 85 4.16 10.77 4.54
C ARG A 85 5.62 10.51 4.15
N GLU A 86 6.45 11.54 4.11
CA GLU A 86 7.86 11.41 3.77
C GLU A 86 8.61 10.67 4.89
N ASP A 87 8.34 11.02 6.14
CA ASP A 87 8.93 10.36 7.30
C ASP A 87 8.48 8.89 7.41
N LEU A 88 7.21 8.60 7.11
CA LEU A 88 6.69 7.22 7.03
C LEU A 88 7.42 6.37 6.00
N LYS A 89 7.65 6.89 4.79
CA LYS A 89 8.36 6.12 3.74
C LYS A 89 9.75 5.70 4.18
N LYS A 90 10.51 6.63 4.79
CA LYS A 90 11.85 6.37 5.31
C LYS A 90 11.82 5.36 6.46
N PHE A 91 10.87 5.52 7.37
CA PHE A 91 10.66 4.59 8.47
C PHE A 91 10.36 3.17 7.96
N HIS A 92 9.41 3.01 7.04
CA HIS A 92 9.06 1.70 6.47
C HIS A 92 10.25 1.04 5.76
N ALA A 93 11.00 1.79 4.96
CA ALA A 93 12.18 1.28 4.27
C ALA A 93 13.26 0.83 5.27
N GLN A 94 13.56 1.66 6.28
CA GLN A 94 14.55 1.34 7.32
C GLN A 94 14.16 0.10 8.14
N THR A 95 12.91 0.03 8.63
CA THR A 95 12.43 -1.13 9.41
C THR A 95 12.49 -2.41 8.57
N THR A 96 12.15 -2.34 7.29
CA THR A 96 12.23 -3.50 6.39
C THR A 96 13.68 -3.89 6.14
N ALA A 97 14.58 -2.93 5.93
CA ALA A 97 16.00 -3.20 5.72
C ALA A 97 16.64 -3.96 6.89
N GLU A 98 16.29 -3.60 8.13
CA GLU A 98 16.75 -4.30 9.34
C GLU A 98 16.28 -5.76 9.38
N ILE A 99 15.02 -6.00 9.03
CA ILE A 99 14.44 -7.35 8.92
C ILE A 99 15.18 -8.17 7.85
N LEU A 100 15.45 -7.58 6.69
CA LEU A 100 16.09 -8.26 5.57
C LEU A 100 17.56 -8.57 5.84
N ALA A 101 18.30 -7.65 6.46
CA ALA A 101 19.67 -7.89 6.90
C ALA A 101 19.73 -9.09 7.87
N LYS A 102 18.82 -9.14 8.84
CA LYS A 102 18.69 -10.27 9.77
C LYS A 102 18.31 -11.57 9.07
N ALA A 103 17.51 -11.50 8.02
CA ALA A 103 17.09 -12.66 7.23
C ALA A 103 18.19 -13.19 6.29
N GLY A 104 19.29 -12.45 6.14
CA GLY A 104 20.46 -12.86 5.37
C GLY A 104 20.49 -12.36 3.92
N TYR A 105 19.69 -11.34 3.57
CA TYR A 105 19.73 -10.74 2.25
C TYR A 105 20.98 -9.89 2.02
N SER A 106 21.40 -9.80 0.75
CA SER A 106 22.50 -8.92 0.35
C SER A 106 22.08 -7.45 0.40
N GLN A 107 23.05 -6.55 0.51
CA GLN A 107 22.79 -5.10 0.51
C GLN A 107 22.09 -4.65 -0.79
N ILE A 108 22.43 -5.22 -1.93
CA ILE A 108 21.80 -4.90 -3.23
C ILE A 108 20.28 -5.18 -3.19
N PHE A 109 19.89 -6.31 -2.60
CA PHE A 109 18.48 -6.67 -2.45
C PHE A 109 17.76 -5.72 -1.48
N ILE A 110 18.39 -5.43 -0.34
CA ILE A 110 17.87 -4.49 0.66
C ILE A 110 17.66 -3.09 0.08
N ASP A 111 18.63 -2.61 -0.70
CA ASP A 111 18.56 -1.32 -1.39
C ASP A 111 17.42 -1.30 -2.41
N ARG A 112 17.21 -2.39 -3.15
CA ARG A 112 16.10 -2.51 -4.10
C ARG A 112 14.75 -2.45 -3.39
N VAL A 113 14.56 -3.21 -2.31
CA VAL A 113 13.30 -3.18 -1.53
C VAL A 113 13.05 -1.79 -0.94
N SER A 114 14.08 -1.17 -0.36
CA SER A 114 13.99 0.19 0.21
C SER A 114 13.61 1.22 -0.85
N PHE A 115 14.21 1.12 -2.05
CA PHE A 115 13.89 1.95 -3.20
C PHE A 115 12.41 1.87 -3.59
N LEU A 116 11.84 0.65 -3.59
CA LEU A 116 10.43 0.42 -3.91
C LEU A 116 9.50 1.00 -2.83
N ILE A 117 9.78 0.75 -1.55
CA ILE A 117 8.96 1.25 -0.41
C ILE A 117 8.95 2.79 -0.38
N GLU A 118 10.08 3.43 -0.68
CA GLU A 118 10.16 4.89 -0.80
C GLU A 118 9.45 5.44 -2.06
N LYS A 119 9.06 4.56 -2.98
CA LYS A 119 8.39 4.84 -4.26
C LYS A 119 9.21 5.72 -5.18
N LYS A 120 10.51 5.45 -5.27
CA LYS A 120 11.44 6.23 -6.09
C LYS A 120 11.17 5.96 -7.58
N LEU A 121 11.22 7.01 -8.39
CA LEU A 121 11.08 6.92 -9.86
C LEU A 121 9.74 6.31 -10.35
N LEU A 122 8.63 6.60 -9.66
CA LEU A 122 7.28 6.30 -10.18
C LEU A 122 7.13 6.78 -11.64
N LYS A 123 6.47 5.98 -12.48
CA LYS A 123 6.35 6.11 -13.95
C LYS A 123 7.63 5.85 -14.77
N LYS A 124 8.78 5.59 -14.13
CA LYS A 124 10.04 5.31 -14.81
C LYS A 124 10.61 3.94 -14.46
N ASP A 125 10.44 3.51 -13.22
CA ASP A 125 10.79 2.16 -12.77
C ASP A 125 9.56 1.24 -12.81
N ALA A 126 9.71 0.07 -13.45
CA ALA A 126 8.58 -0.83 -13.71
C ALA A 126 7.97 -1.41 -12.43
N GLU A 127 8.79 -1.79 -11.45
CA GLU A 127 8.28 -2.38 -10.20
C GLU A 127 7.75 -1.32 -9.24
N THR A 128 8.30 -0.10 -9.27
CA THR A 128 7.71 1.02 -8.53
C THR A 128 6.33 1.35 -9.09
N GLN A 129 6.16 1.30 -10.42
CA GLN A 129 4.86 1.46 -11.05
C GLN A 129 3.91 0.33 -10.65
N LEU A 130 4.37 -0.93 -10.70
CA LEU A 130 3.59 -2.09 -10.27
C LEU A 130 3.17 -1.98 -8.80
N LEU A 131 4.07 -1.53 -7.91
CA LEU A 131 3.75 -1.33 -6.50
C LEU A 131 2.68 -0.24 -6.32
N GLU A 132 2.79 0.90 -7.01
CA GLU A 132 1.76 1.95 -6.93
C GLU A 132 0.41 1.49 -7.51
N ASP A 133 0.41 0.67 -8.57
CA ASP A 133 -0.81 0.07 -9.10
C ASP A 133 -1.49 -0.81 -8.03
N VAL A 134 -0.74 -1.71 -7.39
CA VAL A 134 -1.25 -2.56 -6.30
C VAL A 134 -1.81 -1.73 -5.15
N ILE A 135 -1.10 -0.67 -4.74
CA ILE A 135 -1.55 0.23 -3.67
C ILE A 135 -2.88 0.89 -4.03
N CYS A 136 -3.01 1.38 -5.26
CA CYS A 136 -4.24 2.02 -5.74
C CYS A 136 -5.37 1.00 -5.83
N LEU A 137 -5.11 -0.21 -6.35
CA LEU A 137 -6.08 -1.29 -6.43
C LEU A 137 -6.56 -1.76 -5.05
N VAL A 138 -5.69 -1.83 -4.05
CA VAL A 138 -6.05 -2.16 -2.66
C VAL A 138 -6.88 -1.04 -2.04
N PHE A 139 -6.51 0.22 -2.26
CA PHE A 139 -7.31 1.36 -1.82
C PHE A 139 -8.72 1.33 -2.42
N LEU A 140 -8.82 1.16 -3.73
CA LEU A 140 -10.08 1.13 -4.46
C LEU A 140 -11.00 0.00 -3.99
N GLU A 141 -10.47 -1.19 -3.75
CA GLU A 141 -11.28 -2.35 -3.37
C GLU A 141 -11.70 -2.35 -1.89
N PHE A 142 -10.80 -2.00 -0.98
CA PHE A 142 -11.03 -2.23 0.45
C PHE A 142 -11.28 -0.98 1.28
N TYR A 143 -10.91 0.19 0.78
CA TYR A 143 -10.89 1.41 1.58
C TYR A 143 -11.67 2.57 0.95
N PHE A 144 -11.97 2.50 -0.35
CA PHE A 144 -12.60 3.58 -1.07
C PHE A 144 -14.02 3.89 -0.56
N ASP A 145 -14.83 2.86 -0.30
CA ASP A 145 -16.21 3.03 0.15
C ASP A 145 -16.29 3.80 1.49
N ASP A 146 -15.57 3.33 2.51
CA ASP A 146 -15.49 4.00 3.81
C ASP A 146 -14.89 5.41 3.72
N PHE A 147 -13.96 5.60 2.78
CA PHE A 147 -13.30 6.88 2.57
C PHE A 147 -14.23 7.89 1.86
N ALA A 148 -15.04 7.44 0.92
CA ALA A 148 -16.04 8.23 0.21
C ALA A 148 -17.13 8.75 1.16
N GLN A 149 -17.56 7.94 2.13
CA GLN A 149 -18.56 8.35 3.13
C GLN A 149 -18.09 9.47 4.06
N LYS A 150 -16.77 9.69 4.18
CA LYS A 150 -16.17 10.67 5.10
C LYS A 150 -15.85 12.01 4.43
N HIS A 151 -16.08 12.14 3.13
CA HIS A 151 -15.62 13.29 2.34
C HIS A 151 -16.67 13.74 1.33
N ASP A 152 -16.67 15.03 1.03
CA ASP A 152 -17.55 15.60 0.00
C ASP A 152 -17.19 15.11 -1.41
N GLN A 153 -18.16 15.24 -2.32
CA GLN A 153 -18.06 14.75 -3.69
C GLN A 153 -16.89 15.37 -4.46
N GLU A 154 -16.63 16.67 -4.30
CA GLU A 154 -15.55 17.39 -5.01
C GLU A 154 -14.17 16.89 -4.56
N LYS A 155 -13.98 16.72 -3.25
CA LYS A 155 -12.78 16.12 -2.68
C LYS A 155 -12.60 14.70 -3.17
N MET A 156 -13.66 13.91 -3.24
CA MET A 156 -13.59 12.55 -3.75
C MET A 156 -13.25 12.49 -5.24
N LYS A 157 -13.85 13.32 -6.10
CA LYS A 157 -13.48 13.45 -7.51
C LYS A 157 -12.00 13.75 -7.69
N ASN A 158 -11.46 14.68 -6.89
CA ASN A 158 -10.03 15.02 -6.91
C ASN A 158 -9.15 13.82 -6.49
N ILE A 159 -9.57 13.05 -5.48
CA ILE A 159 -8.83 11.88 -5.01
C ILE A 159 -8.87 10.76 -6.06
N ILE A 160 -10.01 10.52 -6.70
CA ILE A 160 -10.12 9.56 -7.81
C ILE A 160 -9.16 9.93 -8.93
N LEU A 161 -9.17 11.19 -9.39
CA LEU A 161 -8.26 11.67 -10.44
C LEU A 161 -6.78 11.49 -10.06
N LYS A 162 -6.42 11.79 -8.80
CA LYS A 162 -5.06 11.61 -8.30
C LYS A 162 -4.65 10.15 -8.18
N THR A 163 -5.56 9.26 -7.78
CA THR A 163 -5.32 7.82 -7.74
C THR A 163 -5.13 7.30 -9.15
N TRP A 164 -6.06 7.61 -10.06
CA TRP A 164 -6.01 7.19 -11.46
C TRP A 164 -4.74 7.66 -12.17
N HIS A 165 -4.36 8.94 -12.04
CA HIS A 165 -3.18 9.49 -12.72
C HIS A 165 -1.85 8.81 -12.34
N LYS A 166 -1.78 8.15 -11.19
CA LYS A 166 -0.57 7.43 -10.77
C LYS A 166 -0.50 6.01 -11.30
N MET A 167 -1.64 5.44 -11.65
CA MET A 167 -1.73 4.06 -12.11
C MET A 167 -1.28 3.94 -13.56
N SER A 168 -0.82 2.74 -13.93
CA SER A 168 -0.62 2.35 -15.32
C SER A 168 -1.95 2.03 -16.00
N GLU A 169 -1.91 1.88 -17.33
CA GLU A 169 -3.05 1.42 -18.12
C GLU A 169 -3.57 0.05 -17.65
N ASN A 170 -2.66 -0.89 -17.35
CA ASN A 170 -3.05 -2.20 -16.81
C ASN A 170 -3.71 -2.06 -15.44
N GLY A 171 -3.21 -1.15 -14.59
CA GLY A 171 -3.84 -0.82 -13.32
C GLY A 171 -5.26 -0.26 -13.50
N HIS A 172 -5.50 0.58 -14.50
CA HIS A 172 -6.84 1.09 -14.82
C HIS A 172 -7.78 -0.03 -15.25
N GLN A 173 -7.32 -0.93 -16.12
CA GLN A 173 -8.10 -2.07 -16.58
C GLN A 173 -8.51 -3.00 -15.43
N GLU A 174 -7.62 -3.25 -14.47
CA GLU A 174 -7.96 -4.03 -13.28
C GLU A 174 -8.89 -3.26 -12.32
N ALA A 175 -8.72 -1.95 -12.19
CA ALA A 175 -9.60 -1.14 -11.35
C ALA A 175 -11.06 -1.23 -11.81
N LEU A 176 -11.30 -1.25 -13.13
CA LEU A 176 -12.64 -1.37 -13.71
C LEU A 176 -13.31 -2.73 -13.46
N LYS A 177 -12.56 -3.76 -13.02
CA LYS A 177 -13.10 -5.08 -12.67
C LYS A 177 -13.54 -5.17 -11.20
N ILE A 178 -13.21 -4.19 -10.38
CA ILE A 178 -13.62 -4.14 -8.97
C ILE A 178 -15.13 -3.95 -8.90
N ASN A 179 -15.79 -4.73 -8.04
CA ASN A 179 -17.22 -4.63 -7.81
C ASN A 179 -17.55 -3.47 -6.86
N PHE A 180 -17.57 -2.25 -7.40
CA PHE A 180 -17.96 -1.05 -6.65
C PHE A 180 -19.46 -1.02 -6.35
N SER A 181 -19.86 -0.34 -5.27
CA SER A 181 -21.26 0.07 -5.11
C SER A 181 -21.69 0.99 -6.26
N GLU A 182 -22.99 1.00 -6.57
CA GLU A 182 -23.54 1.79 -7.68
C GLU A 182 -23.19 3.29 -7.56
N ALA A 183 -23.30 3.84 -6.35
CA ALA A 183 -22.95 5.24 -6.07
C ALA A 183 -21.46 5.53 -6.33
N ASN A 184 -20.56 4.62 -5.93
CA ASN A 184 -19.12 4.80 -6.12
C ASN A 184 -18.68 4.59 -7.56
N LEU A 185 -19.29 3.65 -8.27
CA LEU A 185 -19.06 3.49 -9.71
C LEU A 185 -19.48 4.75 -10.47
N GLN A 186 -20.65 5.32 -10.14
CA GLN A 186 -21.12 6.56 -10.74
C GLN A 186 -20.17 7.73 -10.46
N LEU A 187 -19.68 7.85 -9.22
CA LEU A 187 -18.71 8.87 -8.83
C LEU A 187 -17.38 8.74 -9.60
N ILE A 188 -16.90 7.52 -9.82
CA ILE A 188 -15.70 7.25 -10.61
C ILE A 188 -15.91 7.66 -12.07
N LYS A 189 -17.02 7.28 -12.69
CA LYS A 189 -17.35 7.66 -14.07
C LYS A 189 -17.40 9.18 -14.25
N GLU A 190 -18.08 9.88 -13.33
CA GLU A 190 -18.13 11.34 -13.34
C GLU A 190 -16.76 11.98 -13.20
N ALA A 191 -15.93 11.48 -12.29
CA ALA A 191 -14.58 12.02 -12.06
C ALA A 191 -13.69 11.85 -13.29
N LEU A 192 -13.77 10.70 -13.96
CA LEU A 192 -12.95 10.34 -15.11
C LEU A 192 -13.53 10.79 -16.45
N ARG A 193 -14.77 11.30 -16.46
CA ARG A 193 -15.53 11.65 -17.67
C ARG A 193 -15.73 10.46 -18.61
N MET A 194 -16.07 9.31 -18.03
CA MET A 194 -16.38 8.05 -18.71
C MET A 194 -17.89 7.81 -18.83
#